data_AF-A0A7V8DAJ9-F1
#
_entry.id   AF-A0A7V8DAJ9-F1
#
_cell.length_a   1.000
_cell.length_b   1.000
_cell.length_c   1.000
_cell.angle_alpha   90.00
_cell.angle_beta   90.00
_cell.angle_gamma   90.00
#
_symmetry.space_group_name_H-M   'P 1'
#
loop_
_entity.id
_entity.type
_entity.pdbx_description
1 polymer ?
#
loop_
_entity_poly.entity_id
_entity_poly.type
_entity_poly.pdbx_seq_one_letter_code
_entity_poly.pdbx_strand_id
1 'polypeptide(L)'
;MALEFDLLWSFRSPYSYFVVKRLIEFEKIYDVKCNVRIVYPIAVRNPEFFANNDPLWVQYFWRDCFRTAQYLDMPFKWPNPDPVVMDLATRTYPKEQPYIYRLSHLGQAAVEAGRGLEFIDEVSSLIWGGMTANWHEGEHLAEATE
;
A
#
# COMPACT_ATOMS: atom_id res chain seq x y z
N MET A 1 18.52 -24.35 3.12
CA MET A 1 17.08 -24.09 3.34
C MET A 1 16.99 -22.60 3.49
N ALA A 2 16.27 -21.93 2.60
CA ALA A 2 16.06 -20.49 2.69
C ALA A 2 15.39 -20.16 4.03
N LEU A 3 15.83 -19.09 4.68
CA LEU A 3 15.11 -18.54 5.83
C LEU A 3 13.80 -17.91 5.34
N GLU A 4 12.75 -17.92 6.14
CA GLU A 4 11.46 -17.34 5.76
C GLU A 4 11.00 -16.28 6.75
N PHE A 5 10.29 -15.26 6.26
CA PHE A 5 9.61 -14.27 7.09
C PHE A 5 8.24 -13.89 6.54
N ASP A 6 7.27 -13.64 7.42
CA ASP A 6 5.95 -13.13 7.01
C ASP A 6 5.97 -11.60 6.90
N LEU A 7 5.42 -11.08 5.79
CA LEU A 7 5.24 -9.64 5.56
C LEU A 7 3.77 -9.28 5.61
N LEU A 8 3.33 -8.66 6.71
CA LEU A 8 1.98 -8.07 6.81
C LEU A 8 1.96 -6.74 6.05
N TRP A 9 1.30 -6.71 4.88
CA TRP A 9 1.40 -5.60 3.93
C TRP A 9 0.03 -5.03 3.55
N SER A 10 -0.08 -3.70 3.35
CA SER A 10 -1.35 -3.04 3.03
C SER A 10 -1.23 -2.00 1.92
N PHE A 11 -2.18 -2.01 0.98
CA PHE A 11 -2.21 -1.09 -0.18
C PHE A 11 -2.35 0.40 0.18
N ARG A 12 -2.85 0.72 1.38
CA ARG A 12 -3.04 2.11 1.83
C ARG A 12 -1.92 2.63 2.74
N SER A 13 -0.87 1.84 2.97
CA SER A 13 0.26 2.23 3.81
C SER A 13 1.40 2.77 2.92
N PRO A 14 1.80 4.06 3.05
CA PRO A 14 2.92 4.59 2.29
C PRO A 14 4.25 3.89 2.66
N TYR A 15 4.43 3.46 3.91
CA TYR A 15 5.62 2.71 4.31
C TYR A 15 5.66 1.30 3.71
N SER A 16 4.50 0.71 3.44
CA SER A 16 4.40 -0.56 2.72
C SER A 16 4.87 -0.40 1.27
N TYR A 17 4.55 0.72 0.62
CA TYR A 17 5.14 1.11 -0.66
C TYR A 17 6.66 1.35 -0.57
N PHE A 18 7.14 2.11 0.43
CA PHE A 18 8.57 2.43 0.55
C PHE A 18 9.50 1.26 0.84
N VAL A 19 8.99 0.16 1.39
CA VAL A 19 9.81 -0.99 1.77
C VAL A 19 9.89 -2.05 0.68
N VAL A 20 8.88 -2.15 -0.20
CA VAL A 20 8.72 -3.31 -1.10
C VAL A 20 9.92 -3.54 -2.02
N LYS A 21 10.48 -2.49 -2.64
CA LYS A 21 11.66 -2.60 -3.51
C LYS A 21 12.88 -3.15 -2.79
N ARG A 22 13.06 -2.78 -1.52
CA ARG A 22 14.13 -3.31 -0.68
C ARG A 22 13.90 -4.78 -0.30
N LEU A 23 12.66 -5.22 -0.14
CA LEU A 23 12.35 -6.63 0.13
C LEU A 23 12.60 -7.50 -1.10
N ILE A 24 12.27 -7.01 -2.29
CA ILE A 24 12.60 -7.67 -3.56
C ILE A 24 14.13 -7.82 -3.70
N GLU A 25 14.89 -6.74 -3.47
CA GLU A 25 16.35 -6.83 -3.48
C GLU A 25 16.89 -7.76 -2.39
N PHE A 26 16.24 -7.79 -1.21
CA PHE A 26 16.63 -8.66 -0.10
C PHE A 26 16.53 -10.16 -0.45
N GLU A 27 15.45 -10.58 -1.14
CA GLU A 27 15.34 -11.96 -1.64
C GLU A 27 16.35 -12.28 -2.76
N LYS A 28 16.75 -11.29 -3.55
CA LYS A 28 17.74 -11.51 -4.63
C LYS A 28 19.15 -11.71 -4.10
N ILE A 29 19.53 -10.98 -3.05
CA ILE A 29 20.92 -10.95 -2.56
C ILE A 29 21.16 -11.93 -1.39
N TYR A 30 20.12 -12.44 -0.73
CA TYR A 30 20.22 -13.39 0.37
C TYR A 30 19.33 -14.62 0.13
N ASP A 31 19.68 -15.77 0.74
CA ASP A 31 18.86 -17.00 0.75
C ASP A 31 17.68 -16.86 1.73
N VAL A 32 16.78 -15.92 1.45
CA VAL A 32 15.60 -15.60 2.26
C VAL A 32 14.36 -15.50 1.37
N LYS A 33 13.22 -15.96 1.89
CA LYS A 33 11.91 -15.89 1.26
C LYS A 33 10.91 -15.07 2.09
N CYS A 34 10.18 -14.21 1.43
CA CYS A 34 9.13 -13.36 1.93
C CYS A 34 7.77 -14.02 1.70
N ASN A 35 7.08 -14.33 2.79
CA ASN A 35 5.71 -14.81 2.76
C ASN A 35 4.77 -13.58 2.88
N VAL A 36 4.35 -13.04 1.74
CA VAL A 36 3.46 -11.87 1.70
C VAL A 36 2.08 -12.22 2.27
N ARG A 37 1.60 -11.41 3.21
CA ARG A 37 0.29 -11.51 3.87
C ARG A 37 -0.45 -10.18 3.68
N ILE A 38 -1.42 -10.15 2.78
CA ILE A 38 -2.21 -8.95 2.53
C ILE A 38 -3.13 -8.68 3.72
N VAL A 39 -3.08 -7.46 4.25
CA VAL A 39 -3.94 -7.03 5.36
C VAL A 39 -4.72 -5.78 5.01
N TYR A 40 -5.93 -5.70 5.55
CA TYR A 40 -6.71 -4.48 5.48
C TYR A 40 -6.02 -3.34 6.25
N PRO A 41 -6.07 -2.10 5.74
CA PRO A 41 -5.50 -0.96 6.42
C PRO A 41 -6.25 -0.68 7.73
N ILE A 42 -5.57 -0.03 8.68
CA ILE A 42 -6.13 0.25 10.00
C ILE A 42 -7.44 1.05 9.94
N ALA A 43 -7.60 1.94 8.94
CA ALA A 43 -8.82 2.70 8.70
C ALA A 43 -10.06 1.81 8.47
N VAL A 44 -9.87 0.60 7.93
CA VAL A 44 -10.95 -0.37 7.69
C VAL A 44 -11.12 -1.30 8.88
N ARG A 45 -10.02 -1.73 9.52
CA ARG A 45 -10.05 -2.67 10.66
C ARG A 45 -10.50 -2.04 11.97
N ASN A 46 -10.15 -0.76 12.17
CA ASN A 46 -10.44 0.01 13.37
C ASN A 46 -10.64 1.49 12.98
N PRO A 47 -11.81 1.86 12.44
CA PRO A 47 -12.07 3.21 11.94
C PRO A 47 -11.98 4.29 13.03
N GLU A 48 -12.21 3.91 14.29
CA GLU A 48 -12.14 4.80 15.45
C GLU A 48 -10.70 5.17 15.85
N PHE A 49 -9.70 4.43 15.34
CA PHE A 49 -8.28 4.69 15.62
C PHE A 49 -7.89 6.15 15.33
N PHE A 50 -8.44 6.75 14.28
CA PHE A 50 -8.11 8.12 13.88
C PHE A 50 -8.91 9.20 14.61
N ALA A 51 -9.96 8.84 15.37
CA ALA A 51 -10.83 9.80 16.05
C ALA A 51 -10.10 10.51 17.21
N ASN A 52 -9.08 9.86 17.79
CA ASN A 52 -8.39 10.33 19.00
C ASN A 52 -6.90 10.62 18.77
N ASN A 53 -6.46 10.79 17.52
CA ASN A 53 -5.06 11.08 17.24
C ASN A 53 -4.66 12.49 17.69
N ASP A 54 -3.40 12.63 18.09
CA ASP A 54 -2.81 13.93 18.36
C ASP A 54 -2.96 14.85 17.13
N PRO A 55 -3.38 16.13 17.30
CA PRO A 55 -3.54 17.06 16.18
C PRO A 55 -2.29 17.24 15.30
N LEU A 56 -1.10 17.07 15.88
CA LEU A 56 0.18 17.16 15.17
C LEU A 56 0.51 15.89 14.37
N TRP A 57 -0.15 14.76 14.67
CA TRP A 57 0.15 13.48 14.06
C TRP A 57 -0.01 13.51 12.55
N VAL A 58 -1.11 14.08 12.04
CA VAL A 58 -1.38 14.14 10.59
C VAL A 58 -0.29 14.98 9.90
N GLN A 59 0.02 16.16 10.43
CA GLN A 59 1.05 17.02 9.84
C GLN A 59 2.43 16.35 9.84
N TYR A 60 2.78 15.69 10.95
CA TYR A 60 4.03 14.94 11.04
C TYR A 60 4.07 13.79 10.03
N PHE A 61 3.02 12.98 9.98
CA PHE A 61 2.91 11.81 9.11
C PHE A 61 3.06 12.19 7.64
N TRP A 62 2.36 13.23 7.18
CA TRP A 62 2.50 13.73 5.81
C TRP A 62 3.93 14.19 5.50
N ARG A 63 4.52 15.00 6.38
CA ARG A 63 5.90 15.50 6.21
C ARG A 63 6.92 14.36 6.18
N ASP A 64 6.73 13.36 7.03
CA ASP A 64 7.61 12.19 7.12
C ASP A 64 7.55 11.32 5.87
N CYS A 65 6.36 11.09 5.32
CA CYS A 65 6.19 10.33 4.07
C CYS A 65 6.95 10.98 2.91
N PHE A 66 6.78 12.29 2.71
CA PHE A 66 7.49 13.01 1.64
C PHE A 66 9.01 12.99 1.83
N ARG A 67 9.50 13.19 3.05
CA ARG A 67 10.94 13.13 3.35
C ARG A 67 11.51 11.73 3.16
N THR A 68 10.76 10.71 3.53
CA THR A 68 11.16 9.31 3.34
C THR A 68 11.26 8.98 1.85
N ALA A 69 10.28 9.40 1.04
CA ALA A 69 10.35 9.25 -0.41
C ALA A 69 11.58 9.95 -1.01
N GLN A 70 11.86 11.18 -0.59
CA GLN A 70 13.06 11.91 -1.01
C GLN A 70 14.36 11.21 -0.60
N TYR A 71 14.43 10.69 0.63
CA TYR A 71 15.59 9.95 1.12
C TYR A 71 15.83 8.66 0.34
N LEU A 72 14.76 7.98 -0.07
CA LEU A 72 14.81 6.74 -0.84
C LEU A 72 14.92 6.97 -2.35
N ASP A 73 14.91 8.22 -2.82
CA ASP A 73 14.81 8.58 -4.24
C ASP A 73 13.63 7.90 -4.97
N MET A 74 12.48 7.83 -4.29
CA MET A 74 11.26 7.21 -4.81
C MET A 74 10.24 8.27 -5.24
N PRO A 75 9.57 8.11 -6.40
CA PRO A 75 8.46 8.98 -6.76
C PRO A 75 7.32 8.81 -5.75
N PHE A 76 6.76 9.93 -5.28
CA PHE A 76 5.70 9.86 -4.29
C PHE A 76 4.71 11.01 -4.45
N LYS A 77 3.45 10.64 -4.57
CA LYS A 77 2.30 11.54 -4.49
C LYS A 77 1.22 10.85 -3.68
N TRP A 78 0.43 11.64 -2.97
CA TRP A 78 -0.74 11.08 -2.32
C TRP A 78 -1.69 10.50 -3.39
N PRO A 79 -2.23 9.28 -3.19
CA PRO A 79 -3.05 8.63 -4.20
C PRO A 79 -4.30 9.43 -4.52
N ASN A 80 -4.73 9.37 -5.78
CA ASN A 80 -5.97 9.98 -6.23
C ASN A 80 -6.74 8.99 -7.14
N PRO A 81 -7.80 8.34 -6.66
CA PRO A 81 -8.35 8.42 -5.29
C PRO A 81 -7.47 7.71 -4.24
N ASP A 82 -7.68 8.02 -2.97
CA ASP A 82 -7.13 7.21 -1.86
C ASP A 82 -7.77 5.81 -1.89
N PRO A 83 -6.99 4.72 -1.73
CA PRO A 83 -7.55 3.37 -1.64
C PRO A 83 -8.63 3.20 -0.56
N VAL A 84 -8.60 4.03 0.49
CA VAL A 84 -9.65 4.08 1.51
C VAL A 84 -10.29 5.47 1.52
N VAL A 85 -11.59 5.51 1.30
CA VAL A 85 -12.39 6.73 1.32
C VAL A 85 -12.73 7.12 2.76
N MET A 86 -12.46 8.38 3.08
CA MET A 86 -12.92 9.05 4.28
C MET A 86 -14.06 10.00 3.92
N ASP A 87 -15.15 9.96 4.68
CA ASP A 87 -16.17 10.98 4.62
C ASP A 87 -15.62 12.26 5.27
N LEU A 88 -15.44 13.31 4.48
CA LEU A 88 -14.87 14.57 4.94
C LEU A 88 -15.82 15.36 5.87
N ALA A 89 -17.14 15.16 5.74
CA ALA A 89 -18.13 15.84 6.54
C ALA A 89 -18.17 15.29 7.97
N THR A 90 -18.12 13.95 8.11
CA THR A 90 -18.14 13.28 9.41
C THR A 90 -16.75 12.93 9.96
N ARG A 91 -15.72 12.98 9.11
CA ARG A 91 -14.36 12.46 9.37
C ARG A 91 -14.34 11.00 9.78
N THR A 92 -15.28 10.21 9.23
CA THR A 92 -15.36 8.77 9.47
C THR A 92 -15.01 7.97 8.23
N TYR A 93 -14.72 6.69 8.41
CA TYR A 93 -14.49 5.75 7.32
C TYR A 93 -15.75 4.90 7.16
N PRO A 94 -16.49 5.03 6.03
CA PRO A 94 -17.62 4.17 5.74
C PRO A 94 -17.20 2.69 5.74
N LYS A 95 -18.10 1.81 6.18
CA LYS A 95 -17.85 0.35 6.17
C LYS A 95 -17.69 -0.16 4.75
N GLU A 96 -18.56 0.27 3.85
CA GLU A 96 -18.44 -0.04 2.43
C GLU A 96 -17.37 0.86 1.81
N GLN A 97 -16.38 0.23 1.19
CA GLN A 97 -15.23 0.91 0.59
C GLN A 97 -15.12 0.51 -0.87
N PRO A 98 -15.01 1.47 -1.81
CA PRO A 98 -15.11 1.17 -3.23
C PRO A 98 -13.86 0.49 -3.81
N TYR A 99 -12.68 0.64 -3.17
CA TYR A 99 -11.41 0.28 -3.79
C TYR A 99 -10.60 -0.76 -3.03
N ILE A 100 -10.43 -0.59 -1.71
CA ILE A 100 -9.49 -1.39 -0.91
C ILE A 100 -9.79 -2.90 -0.93
N TYR A 101 -11.06 -3.31 -0.95
CA TYR A 101 -11.43 -4.73 -0.94
C TYR A 101 -10.98 -5.43 -2.23
N ARG A 102 -11.23 -4.81 -3.39
CA ARG A 102 -10.78 -5.34 -4.68
C ARG A 102 -9.25 -5.43 -4.72
N LEU A 103 -8.54 -4.38 -4.30
CA LEU A 103 -7.08 -4.38 -4.22
C LEU A 103 -6.56 -5.52 -3.33
N SER A 104 -7.11 -5.67 -2.14
CA SER A 104 -6.70 -6.72 -1.20
C SER A 104 -6.95 -8.13 -1.76
N HIS A 105 -8.08 -8.36 -2.43
CA HIS A 105 -8.37 -9.65 -3.07
C HIS A 105 -7.45 -9.94 -4.26
N LEU A 106 -7.15 -8.94 -5.10
CA LEU A 106 -6.18 -9.12 -6.19
C LEU A 106 -4.77 -9.42 -5.66
N GLY A 107 -4.35 -8.72 -4.60
CA GLY A 107 -3.08 -9.02 -3.94
C GLY A 107 -3.03 -10.43 -3.36
N GLN A 108 -4.11 -10.89 -2.74
CA GLN A 108 -4.20 -12.26 -2.24
C GLN A 108 -4.15 -13.30 -3.38
N ALA A 109 -4.84 -13.03 -4.49
CA ALA A 109 -4.77 -13.90 -5.67
C ALA A 109 -3.35 -13.96 -6.26
N ALA A 110 -2.63 -12.84 -6.30
CA ALA A 110 -1.23 -12.81 -6.74
C ALA A 110 -0.29 -13.58 -5.79
N VAL A 111 -0.52 -13.51 -4.48
CA VAL A 111 0.20 -14.32 -3.48
C VAL A 111 -0.04 -15.81 -3.72
N GLU A 112 -1.28 -16.23 -3.96
CA GLU A 112 -1.63 -17.62 -4.28
C GLU A 112 -1.03 -18.10 -5.59
N ALA A 113 -0.84 -17.20 -6.56
CA ALA A 113 -0.14 -17.44 -7.82
C ALA A 113 1.40 -17.42 -7.68
N GLY A 114 1.95 -17.16 -6.49
CA GLY A 114 3.39 -17.09 -6.24
C GLY A 114 4.06 -15.81 -6.77
N ARG A 115 3.30 -14.76 -7.06
CA ARG A 115 3.77 -13.45 -7.56
C ARG A 115 3.47 -12.30 -6.58
N GLY A 116 3.48 -12.61 -5.28
CA GLY A 116 3.01 -11.69 -4.24
C GLY A 116 3.82 -10.40 -4.20
N LEU A 117 5.15 -10.50 -4.15
CA LEU A 117 6.06 -9.35 -4.03
C LEU A 117 6.04 -8.46 -5.27
N GLU A 118 6.11 -9.07 -6.46
CA GLU A 118 6.07 -8.35 -7.74
C GLU A 118 4.76 -7.59 -7.87
N PHE A 119 3.63 -8.23 -7.56
CA PHE A 119 2.32 -7.60 -7.65
C PHE A 119 2.20 -6.39 -6.71
N ILE A 120 2.63 -6.51 -5.45
CA ILE A 120 2.54 -5.39 -4.52
C ILE A 120 3.51 -4.25 -4.89
N ASP A 121 4.67 -4.52 -5.51
CA ASP A 121 5.56 -3.44 -6.00
C ASP A 121 4.92 -2.67 -7.15
N GLU A 122 4.40 -3.36 -8.16
CA GLU A 122 3.81 -2.71 -9.32
C GLU A 122 2.54 -1.93 -8.97
N VAL A 123 1.60 -2.58 -8.26
CA VAL A 123 0.32 -1.93 -7.91
C VAL A 123 0.52 -0.80 -6.92
N SER A 124 1.47 -0.92 -5.97
CA SER A 124 1.77 0.21 -5.08
C SER A 124 2.49 1.35 -5.80
N SER A 125 3.33 1.06 -6.79
CA SER A 125 3.95 2.08 -7.66
C SER A 125 2.91 2.82 -8.50
N LEU A 126 1.90 2.12 -9.03
CA LEU A 126 0.75 2.74 -9.71
C LEU A 126 -0.02 3.70 -8.78
N ILE A 127 -0.28 3.28 -7.54
CA ILE A 127 -1.10 4.03 -6.56
C ILE A 127 -0.33 5.23 -5.98
N TRP A 128 0.94 5.05 -5.61
CA TRP A 128 1.72 6.03 -4.84
C TRP A 128 2.75 6.79 -5.67
N GLY A 129 3.12 6.30 -6.85
CA GLY A 129 4.14 6.91 -7.71
C GLY A 129 3.71 8.22 -8.36
N GLY A 130 2.41 8.55 -8.32
CA GLY A 130 1.89 9.86 -8.74
C GLY A 130 1.78 10.09 -10.25
N MET A 131 2.09 9.09 -11.07
CA MET A 131 1.98 9.14 -12.53
C MET A 131 0.56 8.88 -13.03
N THR A 132 -0.25 8.15 -12.27
CA THR A 132 -1.60 7.77 -12.66
C THR A 132 -2.63 8.36 -11.69
N ALA A 133 -3.51 9.20 -12.22
CA ALA A 133 -4.75 9.56 -11.53
C ALA A 133 -5.84 8.55 -11.89
N ASN A 134 -6.84 8.38 -11.03
CA ASN A 134 -7.93 7.43 -11.23
C ASN A 134 -7.42 6.01 -11.54
N TRP A 135 -6.38 5.58 -10.83
CA TRP A 135 -5.72 4.27 -11.01
C TRP A 135 -6.67 3.06 -10.99
N HIS A 136 -7.89 3.21 -10.48
CA HIS A 136 -8.91 2.18 -10.37
C HIS A 136 -9.77 2.03 -11.64
N GLU A 137 -9.69 2.98 -12.57
CA GLU A 137 -10.43 3.01 -13.83
C GLU A 137 -9.63 2.36 -14.97
N GLY A 138 -10.32 2.03 -16.07
CA GLY A 138 -9.70 1.52 -17.29
C GLY A 138 -8.88 0.25 -17.07
N GLU A 139 -7.76 0.16 -17.78
CA GLU A 139 -6.87 -0.99 -17.78
C GLU A 139 -5.63 -0.80 -16.90
N HIS A 140 -5.53 0.32 -16.16
CA HIS A 140 -4.34 0.69 -15.38
C HIS A 140 -3.83 -0.41 -14.43
N LEU A 141 -4.74 -1.10 -13.73
CA LEU A 141 -4.37 -2.22 -12.86
C LEU A 141 -3.90 -3.46 -13.64
N ALA A 142 -4.45 -3.70 -14.83
CA ALA A 142 -4.05 -4.81 -15.67
C ALA A 142 -2.67 -4.53 -16.28
N GLU A 143 -2.49 -3.36 -16.90
CA GLU A 143 -1.24 -2.87 -17.50
C GLU A 143 -0.07 -2.85 -16.50
N ALA A 144 -0.33 -2.53 -15.23
CA ALA A 144 0.71 -2.55 -14.20
C ALA A 144 1.24 -3.98 -13.89
N THR A 145 0.54 -5.03 -14.30
CA THR A 145 0.83 -6.42 -13.87
C THR A 145 1.05 -7.42 -15.00
N GLU A 146 1.09 -6.93 -16.25
CA GLU A 146 1.51 -7.70 -17.44
C GLU A 146 2.95 -8.22 -17.30
#